data_AF-A0A0A0D7W0-F1
#
_entry.id   AF-A0A0A0D7W0-F1
#
_cell.length_a   1.000
_cell.length_b   1.000
_cell.length_c   1.000
_cell.angle_alpha   90.00
_cell.angle_beta   90.00
_cell.angle_gamma   90.00
#
_symmetry.space_group_name_H-M   'P 1'
#
loop_
_entity.id
_entity.type
_entity.pdbx_description
1 polymer ?
#
loop_
_entity_poly.entity_id
_entity_poly.type
_entity_poly.pdbx_seq_one_letter_code
_entity_poly.pdbx_strand_id
1 'polypeptide(L)' 'AALVTPEFFAGEFAAGRLATPFPLTVDRGKAYWLVHAAAGRHRPKIRAFRDWALAAVLA' A
#
# COMPACT_ATOMS: atom_id res chain seq x y z
N ALA A 1 2.38 6.10 22.45
CA ALA A 1 2.43 4.95 21.52
C ALA A 1 1.45 5.20 20.38
N ALA A 2 1.75 4.73 19.17
CA ALA A 2 0.89 4.89 17.99
C ALA A 2 0.74 3.54 17.26
N LEU A 3 -0.38 3.35 16.58
CA LEU A 3 -0.58 2.19 15.70
C LEU A 3 -0.25 2.60 14.27
N VAL A 4 0.71 1.92 13.65
CA VAL A 4 1.18 2.17 12.28
C VAL A 4 0.96 0.95 11.40
N THR A 5 1.08 1.14 10.08
CA THR A 5 1.24 0.06 9.10
C THR A 5 2.74 -0.17 8.94
N PRO A 6 3.33 -1.27 9.44
CA PRO A 6 4.78 -1.44 9.51
C PRO A 6 5.50 -1.26 8.18
N GLU A 7 4.87 -1.66 7.09
CA GLU A 7 5.39 -1.59 5.72
C GLU A 7 5.68 -0.16 5.29
N PHE A 8 4.95 0.83 5.82
CA PHE A 8 5.15 2.25 5.51
C PHE A 8 6.36 2.87 6.24
N PHE A 9 6.88 2.19 7.26
CA PHE A 9 7.98 2.66 8.11
C PHE A 9 9.14 1.65 8.16
N ALA A 10 9.25 0.79 7.15
CA ALA A 10 10.26 -0.27 7.11
C ALA A 10 11.69 0.29 7.28
N GLY A 11 11.97 1.49 6.75
CA GLY A 11 13.26 2.15 6.89
C GLY A 11 13.56 2.60 8.32
N GLU A 12 12.56 3.09 9.05
CA GLU A 12 12.69 3.51 10.45
C GLU A 12 12.91 2.32 11.38
N PHE A 13 12.23 1.20 11.10
CA PHE A 13 12.45 -0.06 11.80
C PHE A 13 13.87 -0.60 11.52
N ALA A 14 14.29 -0.61 10.25
CA ALA A 14 15.64 -1.04 9.89
C ALA A 14 16.73 -0.16 10.53
N ALA A 15 16.48 1.14 10.66
CA ALA A 15 17.38 2.09 11.30
C ALA A 15 17.29 2.12 12.84
N GLY A 16 16.42 1.31 13.45
CA GLY A 16 16.22 1.26 14.91
C GLY A 16 15.60 2.53 15.52
N ARG A 17 15.03 3.43 14.70
CA ARG A 17 14.35 4.64 15.18
C ARG A 17 12.95 4.35 15.70
N LEU A 18 12.32 3.29 15.20
CA LEU A 18 11.08 2.74 15.71
C LEU A 18 11.33 1.35 16.29
N ALA A 19 10.72 1.08 17.43
CA ALA A 19 10.73 -0.22 18.07
C ALA A 19 9.29 -0.73 18.19
N THR A 20 9.11 -2.04 18.07
CA THR A 20 7.82 -2.71 18.25
C THR A 20 7.70 -3.16 19.71
N PRO A 21 6.92 -2.46 20.56
CA PRO A 21 6.91 -2.75 22.00
C PRO A 21 6.29 -4.10 22.34
N PHE A 22 5.43 -4.63 21.47
CA PHE A 22 4.73 -5.89 21.63
C PHE A 22 4.79 -6.69 20.32
N PRO A 23 4.93 -8.02 20.37
CA PRO A 23 4.87 -8.88 19.19
C PRO A 23 3.42 -9.10 18.72
N LEU A 24 2.65 -8.01 18.58
CA LEU A 24 1.25 -8.01 18.19
C LEU A 24 1.05 -7.15 16.94
N THR A 25 0.53 -7.77 15.88
CA THR A 25 0.06 -7.07 14.67
C THR A 25 -1.43 -7.33 14.54
N VAL A 26 -2.20 -6.26 14.30
CA VAL A 26 -3.65 -6.34 14.16
C VAL A 26 -4.04 -6.00 12.74
N ASP A 27 -4.65 -6.94 12.04
CA ASP A 27 -5.35 -6.65 10.79
C ASP A 27 -6.65 -5.90 11.11
N ARG A 28 -6.82 -4.72 10.49
CA ARG A 28 -8.02 -3.87 10.64
C ARG A 28 -9.02 -4.07 9.51
N GLY A 29 -8.81 -5.03 8.61
CA GLY A 29 -9.63 -5.27 7.43
C GLY A 29 -9.63 -4.10 6.46
N LYS A 30 -8.56 -3.29 6.45
CA LYS A 30 -8.43 -2.12 5.56
C LYS A 30 -7.61 -2.51 4.34
N ALA A 31 -8.11 -2.14 3.17
CA ALA A 31 -7.43 -2.35 1.89
C ALA A 31 -7.34 -1.04 1.11
N TYR A 32 -6.34 -0.95 0.24
CA TYR A 32 -6.21 0.13 -0.74
C TYR A 32 -6.80 -0.32 -2.07
N TRP A 33 -7.59 0.55 -2.71
CA TRP A 33 -8.24 0.28 -3.98
C TRP A 33 -7.75 1.25 -5.05
N LEU A 34 -7.36 0.72 -6.21
CA LEU A 34 -7.13 1.53 -7.40
C LEU A 34 -8.46 1.81 -8.09
N VAL A 35 -8.89 3.07 -8.09
CA VAL A 35 -10.18 3.50 -8.66
C VAL A 35 -10.01 4.46 -9.84
N HIS A 36 -10.88 4.34 -10.84
CA HIS A 36 -10.94 5.25 -11.98
C HIS A 36 -12.38 5.39 -12.49
N ALA A 37 -12.70 6.51 -13.15
CA ALA A 37 -14.03 6.71 -13.71
C ALA A 37 -14.38 5.64 -14.74
N ALA A 38 -15.61 5.11 -14.68
CA ALA A 38 -16.09 4.07 -15.59
C ALA A 38 -16.09 4.53 -17.06
N ALA A 39 -16.37 5.82 -17.30
CA ALA A 39 -16.33 6.45 -18.63
C ALA A 39 -14.91 6.49 -19.22
N GLY A 40 -13.87 6.46 -18.38
CA GLY A 40 -12.47 6.56 -18.80
C GLY A 40 -11.76 5.20 -18.95
N ARG A 41 -12.42 4.08 -18.63
CA ARG A 41 -11.76 2.76 -18.49
C ARG A 41 -11.02 2.28 -19.75
N HIS A 42 -11.50 2.68 -20.93
CA HIS A 42 -10.95 2.26 -22.21
C HIS A 42 -9.93 3.24 -22.81
N ARG A 43 -9.72 4.41 -22.17
CA ARG A 43 -8.72 5.36 -22.65
C ARG A 43 -7.34 4.72 -22.53
N PRO A 44 -6.52 4.67 -23.61
CA PRO A 44 -5.24 3.97 -23.59
C PRO A 44 -4.31 4.36 -22.44
N LYS A 45 -4.23 5.66 -22.11
CA LYS A 45 -3.40 6.17 -21.00
C LYS A 45 -3.86 5.64 -19.63
N ILE A 46 -5.17 5.53 -19.41
CA ILE A 46 -5.75 5.02 -18.14
C ILE A 46 -5.47 3.53 -18.01
N ARG A 47 -5.71 2.77 -19.09
CA ARG A 47 -5.41 1.33 -19.13
C ARG A 47 -3.93 1.06 -18.88
N ALA A 48 -3.04 1.78 -19.57
CA ALA A 48 -1.59 1.62 -19.40
C ALA A 48 -1.15 1.89 -17.96
N PHE A 49 -1.62 2.98 -17.34
CA PHE A 49 -1.28 3.29 -15.94
C PHE A 49 -1.83 2.23 -14.98
N ARG A 50 -3.08 1.80 -15.16
CA ARG A 50 -3.70 0.76 -14.34
C ARG A 50 -2.90 -0.55 -14.42
N ASP A 51 -2.59 -1.00 -15.63
CA ASP A 51 -1.90 -2.26 -15.87
C ASP A 51 -0.47 -2.21 -15.29
N TRP A 52 0.23 -1.07 -15.44
CA TRP A 52 1.52 -0.84 -14.80
C TRP A 52 1.44 -0.84 -13.27
N ALA A 53 0.46 -0.13 -12.68
CA ALA A 53 0.33 -0.03 -11.23
C ALA A 53 -0.02 -1.38 -10.59
N LEU A 54 -0.87 -2.19 -11.24
CA LEU A 54 -1.18 -3.54 -10.78
C LEU A 54 0.04 -4.46 -10.89
N ALA A 55 0.81 -4.38 -11.98
CA ALA A 55 2.04 -5.16 -12.11
C ALA A 55 3.08 -4.82 -11.03
N ALA A 56 3.15 -3.55 -10.60
CA ALA A 56 4.08 -3.10 -9.56
C ALA A 56 3.71 -3.60 -8.14
N VAL A 57 2.45 -3.97 -7.90
CA VAL A 57 1.96 -4.44 -6.58
C VAL A 57 1.82 -5.96 -6.52
N LEU A 58 1.67 -6.63 -7.67
CA LEU A 58 1.56 -8.10 -7.76
C LEU A 58 2.93 -8.81 -7.91
N ALA A 59 4.03 -8.07 -8.02
CA ALA A 59 5.39 -8.60 -8.09
C ALA A 59 6.02 -8.66 -6.71
#